data_AF-A0A9P6NAU6-F1
#
_entry.id   AF-A0A9P6NAU6-F1
#
_cell.length_a   1.000
_cell.length_b   1.000
_cell.length_c   1.000
_cell.angle_alpha   90.00
_cell.angle_beta   90.00
_cell.angle_gamma   90.00
#
_symmetry.space_group_name_H-M   'P 1'
#
loop_
_entity.id
_entity.type
_entity.pdbx_description
1 polymer ?
#
loop_
_entity_poly.entity_id
_entity_poly.type
_entity_poly.pdbx_seq_one_letter_code
_entity_poly.pdbx_strand_id
1 'polypeptide(L)'
;MENLDQITTILEEYHSGSLFCLDIRRQLIADALPGDVPGSVSEMQCDESVLRRLEADLGKYQSYLSAVEFNWIEAAAKEMFITQALMTEDAPLTTDADVQRLSSLNLECEKQLQELQALIDRDEAEVLAMTEELEAGYDLTIKTCTQARKLTNEIADLELELNELKLNQTEDDADRMTITEVTQMATEYENQLQEMNKRLAANQSEVPRLKTLHSKETKVVEQLRAERHTLEKAEGDRRRTLTSQIRGGTLVKIEAGRTWLKSVRRTYEASLGISAIYFFGPTRSRPNKFHIKFTLRHPLEGTLVVNFKDSPLSGTRYISSAYLDQSSQDVEPIVKPFIAESDLTSLIGAVIHFLGQL
;
A
#
# COMPACT_ATOMS: atom_id res chain seq x y z
N MET A 1 -19.45 -40.74 -15.79
CA MET A 1 -18.48 -39.80 -16.38
C MET A 1 -19.14 -38.97 -17.47
N GLU A 2 -19.95 -39.54 -18.38
CA GLU A 2 -20.72 -38.80 -19.40
C GLU A 2 -21.57 -37.63 -18.86
N ASN A 3 -22.24 -37.79 -17.71
CA ASN A 3 -23.07 -36.72 -17.13
C ASN A 3 -22.25 -35.53 -16.61
N LEU A 4 -20.98 -35.75 -16.22
CA LEU A 4 -20.09 -34.70 -15.75
C LEU A 4 -19.55 -33.90 -16.93
N ASP A 5 -19.25 -34.59 -18.03
CA ASP A 5 -18.83 -33.98 -19.30
C ASP A 5 -19.95 -33.09 -19.87
N GLN A 6 -21.21 -33.54 -19.84
CA GLN A 6 -22.36 -32.73 -20.27
C GLN A 6 -22.54 -31.45 -19.43
N ILE A 7 -22.35 -31.53 -18.11
CA ILE A 7 -22.40 -30.37 -17.23
C ILE A 7 -21.26 -29.40 -17.55
N THR A 8 -20.05 -29.90 -17.81
CA THR A 8 -18.92 -29.05 -18.22
C THR A 8 -19.12 -28.41 -19.58
N THR A 9 -19.71 -29.13 -20.55
CA THR A 9 -20.02 -28.58 -21.88
C THR A 9 -21.08 -27.50 -21.81
N ILE A 10 -22.14 -27.68 -21.00
CA ILE A 10 -23.17 -26.64 -20.78
C ILE A 10 -22.56 -25.42 -20.07
N LEU A 11 -21.66 -25.63 -19.11
CA LEU A 11 -20.94 -24.55 -18.42
C LEU A 11 -19.99 -23.79 -19.36
N GLU A 12 -19.34 -24.47 -20.31
CA GLU A 12 -18.49 -23.87 -21.35
C GLU A 12 -19.31 -23.08 -22.37
N GLU A 13 -20.44 -23.63 -22.82
CA GLU A 13 -21.38 -22.96 -23.72
C GLU A 13 -21.96 -21.70 -23.04
N TYR A 14 -22.26 -21.77 -21.73
CA TYR A 14 -22.74 -20.62 -20.97
C TYR A 14 -21.65 -19.57 -20.67
N HIS A 15 -20.39 -20.00 -20.47
CA HIS A 15 -19.25 -19.08 -20.37
C HIS A 15 -19.04 -18.31 -21.67
N SER A 16 -19.30 -18.92 -22.84
CA SER A 16 -19.29 -18.19 -24.11
C SER A 16 -20.47 -17.20 -24.25
N GLY A 17 -21.58 -17.45 -23.55
CA GLY A 17 -22.71 -16.51 -23.39
C GLY A 17 -22.41 -15.28 -22.51
N SER A 18 -21.34 -15.28 -21.72
CA SER A 18 -20.85 -14.08 -20.99
C SER A 18 -20.56 -12.89 -21.92
N LEU A 19 -20.20 -13.18 -23.18
CA LEU A 19 -20.00 -12.18 -24.23
C LEU A 19 -21.31 -11.50 -24.66
N PHE A 20 -22.46 -12.18 -24.56
CA PHE A 20 -23.77 -11.64 -24.90
C PHE A 20 -24.21 -10.51 -23.96
N CYS A 21 -23.86 -10.60 -22.67
CA CYS A 21 -24.10 -9.54 -21.70
C CYS A 21 -23.26 -8.27 -21.98
N LEU A 22 -22.06 -8.44 -22.55
CA LEU A 22 -21.22 -7.31 -22.99
C LEU A 22 -21.78 -6.65 -24.25
N ASP A 23 -22.38 -7.42 -25.17
CA ASP A 23 -23.02 -6.89 -26.38
C ASP A 23 -24.32 -6.14 -26.08
N ILE A 24 -25.15 -6.64 -25.16
CA ILE A 24 -26.33 -5.91 -24.65
C ILE A 24 -25.93 -4.60 -23.98
N ARG A 25 -24.85 -4.62 -23.19
CA ARG A 25 -24.28 -3.42 -22.56
C ARG A 25 -23.80 -2.41 -23.62
N ARG A 26 -23.19 -2.88 -24.70
CA ARG A 26 -22.77 -2.03 -25.84
C ARG A 26 -23.96 -1.39 -26.55
N GLN A 27 -25.03 -2.15 -26.79
CA GLN A 27 -26.25 -1.62 -27.40
C GLN A 27 -26.97 -0.61 -26.51
N LEU A 28 -27.08 -0.87 -25.20
CA LEU A 28 -27.69 0.06 -24.25
C LEU A 28 -26.91 1.37 -24.10
N ILE A 29 -25.57 1.33 -24.20
CA ILE A 29 -24.73 2.53 -24.17
C ILE A 29 -24.81 3.30 -25.49
N ALA A 30 -24.93 2.61 -26.63
CA ALA A 30 -25.09 3.22 -27.95
C ALA A 30 -26.43 3.94 -28.12
N ASP A 31 -27.52 3.39 -27.56
CA ASP A 31 -28.85 4.01 -27.62
C ASP A 31 -29.01 5.22 -26.66
N ALA A 32 -28.20 5.29 -25.60
CA ALA A 32 -28.32 6.32 -24.57
C ALA A 32 -27.55 7.63 -24.88
N LEU A 33 -26.62 7.64 -25.83
CA LEU A 33 -25.75 8.79 -26.13
C LEU A 33 -25.71 9.08 -27.64
N PRO A 34 -26.34 10.16 -28.14
CA PRO A 34 -26.23 10.55 -29.55
C PRO A 34 -24.88 11.23 -29.80
N GLY A 35 -23.88 10.45 -30.24
CA GLY A 35 -22.53 10.93 -30.56
C GLY A 35 -21.51 9.78 -30.66
N ASP A 36 -20.36 10.06 -31.27
CA ASP A 36 -19.28 9.09 -31.54
C ASP A 36 -18.85 8.39 -30.24
N VAL A 37 -19.16 7.10 -30.13
CA VAL A 37 -18.99 6.30 -28.90
C VAL A 37 -17.51 5.90 -28.79
N PRO A 38 -16.79 6.27 -27.72
CA PRO A 38 -15.41 5.85 -27.52
C PRO A 38 -15.30 4.32 -27.51
N GLY A 39 -14.28 3.78 -28.16
CA GLY A 39 -14.12 2.34 -28.39
C GLY A 39 -13.86 1.53 -27.13
N SER A 40 -13.51 2.19 -26.02
CA SER A 40 -13.19 1.59 -24.72
C SER A 40 -13.71 2.43 -23.54
N VAL A 41 -14.15 1.76 -22.48
CA VAL A 41 -14.58 2.38 -21.21
C VAL A 41 -13.47 3.23 -20.58
N SER A 42 -12.20 2.95 -20.90
CA SER A 42 -11.03 3.71 -20.46
C SER A 42 -10.96 5.14 -21.02
N GLU A 43 -11.69 5.42 -22.11
CA GLU A 43 -11.72 6.73 -22.77
C GLU A 43 -12.87 7.62 -22.26
N MET A 44 -13.82 7.05 -21.51
CA MET A 44 -14.86 7.83 -20.84
C MET A 44 -14.28 8.48 -19.58
N GLN A 45 -14.14 9.81 -19.59
CA GLN A 45 -14.01 10.59 -18.36
C GLN A 45 -15.35 10.57 -17.61
N CYS A 46 -15.62 9.48 -16.91
CA CYS A 46 -16.77 9.35 -16.02
C CYS A 46 -16.45 10.00 -14.67
N ASP A 47 -17.34 10.87 -14.20
CA ASP A 47 -17.29 11.41 -12.84
C ASP A 47 -17.20 10.28 -11.80
N GLU A 48 -16.34 10.46 -10.79
CA GLU A 48 -16.09 9.45 -9.75
C GLU A 48 -17.37 9.03 -9.00
N SER A 49 -18.35 9.93 -8.92
CA SER A 49 -19.66 9.66 -8.34
C SER A 49 -20.51 8.68 -9.16
N VAL A 50 -20.37 8.70 -10.48
CA VAL A 50 -21.05 7.79 -11.42
C VAL A 50 -20.40 6.41 -11.39
N LEU A 51 -19.06 6.37 -11.30
CA LEU A 51 -18.31 5.11 -11.14
C LEU A 51 -18.69 4.38 -9.84
N ARG A 52 -18.79 5.09 -8.71
CA ARG A 52 -19.21 4.49 -7.44
C ARG A 52 -20.65 3.96 -7.45
N ARG A 53 -21.57 4.63 -8.17
CA ARG A 53 -22.94 4.13 -8.33
C ARG A 53 -22.99 2.89 -9.22
N LEU A 54 -22.24 2.90 -10.33
CA LEU A 54 -22.10 1.75 -11.21
C LEU A 54 -21.49 0.54 -10.49
N GLU A 55 -20.49 0.75 -9.63
CA GLU A 55 -19.89 -0.32 -8.83
C GLU A 55 -20.88 -0.89 -7.80
N ALA A 56 -21.65 -0.03 -7.13
CA ALA A 56 -22.70 -0.46 -6.20
C ALA A 56 -23.83 -1.22 -6.91
N ASP A 57 -24.23 -0.79 -8.10
CA ASP A 57 -25.27 -1.46 -8.88
C ASP A 57 -24.77 -2.75 -9.51
N LEU A 58 -23.51 -2.81 -9.98
CA LEU A 58 -22.87 -4.05 -10.42
C LEU A 58 -22.79 -5.09 -9.29
N GLY A 59 -22.45 -4.67 -8.08
CA GLY A 59 -22.44 -5.57 -6.91
C GLY A 59 -23.83 -6.13 -6.61
N LYS A 60 -24.89 -5.33 -6.74
CA LYS A 60 -26.28 -5.79 -6.58
C LYS A 60 -26.69 -6.75 -7.70
N TYR A 61 -26.35 -6.45 -8.95
CA TYR A 61 -26.66 -7.33 -10.08
C TYR A 61 -25.90 -8.65 -9.99
N GLN A 62 -24.65 -8.64 -9.56
CA GLN A 62 -23.87 -9.85 -9.33
C GLN A 62 -24.49 -10.72 -8.24
N SER A 63 -24.92 -10.11 -7.11
CA SER A 63 -25.62 -10.83 -6.04
C SER A 63 -26.99 -11.35 -6.47
N TYR A 64 -27.69 -10.64 -7.36
CA TYR A 64 -28.97 -11.09 -7.90
C TYR A 64 -28.78 -12.24 -8.90
N LEU A 65 -27.80 -12.12 -9.80
CA LEU A 65 -27.46 -13.17 -10.78
C LEU A 65 -27.01 -14.45 -10.07
N SER A 66 -26.16 -14.36 -9.05
CA SER A 66 -25.76 -15.54 -8.28
C SER A 66 -26.94 -16.20 -7.55
N ALA A 67 -27.90 -15.41 -7.06
CA ALA A 67 -29.13 -15.95 -6.48
C ALA A 67 -30.03 -16.61 -7.53
N VAL A 68 -30.10 -16.06 -8.75
CA VAL A 68 -30.84 -16.65 -9.87
C VAL A 68 -30.16 -17.93 -10.37
N GLU A 69 -28.83 -17.94 -10.48
CA GLU A 69 -28.04 -19.13 -10.80
C GLU A 69 -28.28 -20.23 -9.78
N PHE A 70 -28.24 -19.91 -8.48
CA PHE A 70 -28.53 -20.87 -7.41
C PHE A 70 -29.95 -21.45 -7.52
N ASN A 71 -30.95 -20.58 -7.71
CA ASN A 71 -32.35 -21.00 -7.86
C ASN A 71 -32.56 -21.85 -9.12
N TRP A 72 -31.85 -21.54 -10.20
CA TRP A 72 -31.93 -22.31 -11.44
C TRP A 72 -31.24 -23.67 -11.31
N ILE A 73 -30.06 -23.73 -10.70
CA ILE A 73 -29.37 -25.00 -10.39
C ILE A 73 -30.25 -25.86 -9.46
N GLU A 74 -30.89 -25.26 -8.46
CA GLU A 74 -31.81 -25.95 -7.57
C GLU A 74 -33.04 -26.46 -8.33
N ALA A 75 -33.62 -25.66 -9.22
CA ALA A 75 -34.74 -26.06 -10.05
C ALA A 75 -34.36 -27.19 -11.03
N ALA A 76 -33.20 -27.10 -11.68
CA ALA A 76 -32.67 -28.13 -12.56
C ALA A 76 -32.36 -29.43 -11.80
N ALA A 77 -31.80 -29.34 -10.59
CA ALA A 77 -31.58 -30.50 -9.73
C ALA A 77 -32.90 -31.15 -9.30
N LYS A 78 -33.93 -30.35 -8.98
CA LYS A 78 -35.28 -30.84 -8.68
C LYS A 78 -35.93 -31.49 -9.89
N GLU A 79 -35.80 -30.90 -11.08
CA GLU A 79 -36.33 -31.44 -12.32
C GLU A 79 -35.64 -32.75 -12.70
N MET A 80 -34.30 -32.82 -12.59
CA MET A 80 -33.52 -34.04 -12.75
C MET A 80 -33.94 -35.12 -11.74
N PHE A 81 -34.16 -34.74 -10.48
CA PHE A 81 -34.67 -35.68 -9.47
C PHE A 81 -36.05 -36.20 -9.86
N ILE A 82 -36.97 -35.35 -10.31
CA ILE A 82 -38.32 -35.77 -10.73
C ILE A 82 -38.25 -36.67 -11.96
N THR A 83 -37.45 -36.32 -12.96
CA THR A 83 -37.31 -37.14 -14.19
C THR A 83 -36.62 -38.48 -13.91
N GLN A 84 -35.55 -38.50 -13.12
CA GLN A 84 -34.83 -39.74 -12.82
C GLN A 84 -35.52 -40.61 -11.77
N ALA A 85 -36.13 -40.02 -10.74
CA ALA A 85 -36.75 -40.77 -9.64
C ALA A 85 -38.22 -41.18 -9.90
N LEU A 86 -38.97 -40.43 -10.73
CA LEU A 86 -40.40 -40.69 -10.97
C LEU A 86 -40.75 -41.11 -12.40
N MET A 87 -39.95 -40.75 -13.43
CA MET A 87 -40.32 -40.99 -14.84
C MET A 87 -39.52 -42.12 -15.51
N THR A 88 -38.51 -42.69 -14.85
CA THR A 88 -37.67 -43.77 -15.39
C THR A 88 -37.99 -45.06 -14.63
N GLU A 89 -38.35 -46.16 -15.31
CA GLU A 89 -38.72 -47.44 -14.67
C GLU A 89 -37.57 -48.12 -13.92
N ASP A 90 -36.32 -47.79 -14.27
CA ASP A 90 -35.12 -48.11 -13.52
C ASP A 90 -34.70 -46.92 -12.65
N ALA A 91 -35.48 -46.66 -11.59
CA ALA A 91 -35.01 -45.76 -10.53
C ALA A 91 -33.65 -46.29 -10.04
N PRO A 92 -32.58 -45.48 -9.97
CA PRO A 92 -31.30 -45.96 -9.48
C PRO A 92 -31.51 -46.44 -8.05
N LEU A 93 -31.47 -47.77 -7.86
CA LEU A 93 -31.42 -48.35 -6.54
C LEU A 93 -30.07 -47.93 -5.95
N THR A 94 -30.06 -46.82 -5.23
CA THR A 94 -28.97 -46.48 -4.34
C THR A 94 -28.86 -47.63 -3.36
N THR A 95 -27.90 -48.51 -3.60
CA THR A 95 -27.73 -49.71 -2.78
C THR A 95 -27.27 -49.26 -1.40
N ASP A 96 -27.68 -49.92 -0.32
CA ASP A 96 -27.24 -49.59 1.04
C ASP A 96 -25.70 -49.49 1.15
N ALA A 97 -24.97 -50.23 0.31
CA ALA A 97 -23.52 -50.16 0.18
C ALA A 97 -23.01 -48.79 -0.32
N ASP A 98 -23.69 -48.14 -1.26
CA ASP A 98 -23.32 -46.82 -1.77
C ASP A 98 -23.62 -45.72 -0.75
N VAL A 99 -24.73 -45.85 -0.02
CA VAL A 99 -25.08 -44.94 1.09
C VAL A 99 -24.04 -45.04 2.21
N GLN A 100 -23.61 -46.24 2.57
CA GLN A 100 -22.55 -46.44 3.57
C GLN A 100 -21.19 -45.92 3.08
N ARG A 101 -20.86 -46.09 1.79
CA ARG A 101 -19.63 -45.54 1.22
C ARG A 101 -19.63 -44.02 1.27
N LEU A 102 -20.71 -43.37 0.84
CA LEU A 102 -20.82 -41.91 0.85
C LEU A 102 -20.86 -41.33 2.27
N SER A 103 -21.51 -42.02 3.23
CA SER A 103 -21.51 -41.56 4.62
C SER A 103 -20.12 -41.66 5.26
N SER A 104 -19.36 -42.71 4.96
CA SER A 104 -17.98 -42.84 5.42
C SER A 104 -17.06 -41.75 4.83
N LEU A 105 -17.25 -41.39 3.57
CA LEU A 105 -16.51 -40.32 2.91
C LEU A 105 -16.89 -38.93 3.46
N ASN A 106 -18.17 -38.68 3.71
CA ASN A 106 -18.62 -37.44 4.35
C ASN A 106 -18.02 -37.28 5.76
N LEU A 107 -17.98 -38.35 6.55
CA LEU A 107 -17.37 -38.33 7.88
C LEU A 107 -15.87 -37.98 7.83
N GLU A 108 -15.16 -38.51 6.82
CA GLU A 108 -13.74 -38.20 6.62
C GLU A 108 -13.54 -36.74 6.18
N CYS A 109 -14.37 -36.23 5.26
CA CYS A 109 -14.34 -34.83 4.87
C CYS A 109 -14.71 -33.90 6.04
N GLU A 110 -15.67 -34.26 6.88
CA GLU A 110 -16.01 -33.51 8.09
C GLU A 110 -14.85 -33.45 9.08
N LYS A 111 -14.13 -34.56 9.29
CA LYS A 111 -12.92 -34.57 10.12
C LYS A 111 -11.83 -33.67 9.56
N GLN A 112 -11.56 -33.76 8.26
CA GLN A 112 -10.57 -32.90 7.60
C GLN A 112 -10.94 -31.43 7.71
N LEU A 113 -12.24 -31.11 7.59
CA LEU A 113 -12.73 -29.74 7.75
C LEU A 113 -12.60 -29.24 9.19
N GLN A 114 -12.85 -30.08 10.19
CA GLN A 114 -12.62 -29.75 11.60
C GLN A 114 -11.14 -29.53 11.91
N GLU A 115 -10.24 -30.37 11.37
CA GLU A 115 -8.80 -30.22 11.53
C GLU A 115 -8.28 -28.93 10.89
N LEU A 116 -8.74 -28.62 9.68
CA LEU A 116 -8.41 -27.37 8.99
C LEU A 116 -8.95 -26.15 9.74
N GLN A 117 -10.19 -26.21 10.26
CA GLN A 117 -10.75 -25.14 11.06
C GLN A 117 -9.92 -24.90 12.33
N ALA A 118 -9.52 -25.96 13.04
CA ALA A 118 -8.68 -25.84 14.22
C ALA A 118 -7.28 -25.28 13.92
N LEU A 119 -6.76 -25.53 12.71
CA LEU A 119 -5.50 -24.95 12.25
C LEU A 119 -5.65 -23.46 11.94
N ILE A 120 -6.74 -23.07 11.26
CA ILE A 120 -7.07 -21.67 10.97
C ILE A 120 -7.23 -20.88 12.28
N ASP A 121 -7.96 -21.43 13.27
CA ASP A 121 -8.18 -20.75 14.55
C ASP A 121 -6.86 -20.55 15.32
N ARG A 122 -5.91 -21.48 15.18
CA ARG A 122 -4.57 -21.36 15.77
C ARG A 122 -3.75 -20.27 15.08
N ASP A 123 -3.71 -20.30 13.76
CA ASP A 123 -2.96 -19.31 12.97
C ASP A 123 -3.56 -17.90 13.17
N GLU A 124 -4.88 -17.79 13.33
CA GLU A 124 -5.56 -16.55 13.69
C GLU A 124 -5.10 -16.00 15.04
N ALA A 125 -5.03 -16.86 16.06
CA ALA A 125 -4.56 -16.45 17.38
C ALA A 125 -3.09 -15.97 17.34
N GLU A 126 -2.25 -16.62 16.54
CA GLU A 126 -0.84 -16.21 16.36
C GLU A 126 -0.74 -14.86 15.66
N VAL A 127 -1.51 -14.66 14.58
CA VAL A 127 -1.53 -13.38 13.85
C VAL A 127 -2.04 -12.26 14.74
N LEU A 128 -3.08 -12.48 15.55
CA LEU A 128 -3.59 -11.47 16.48
C LEU A 128 -2.52 -11.08 17.51
N ALA A 129 -1.84 -12.06 18.11
CA ALA A 129 -0.76 -11.79 19.06
C ALA A 129 0.38 -10.99 18.41
N MET A 130 0.81 -11.37 17.21
CA MET A 130 1.82 -10.61 16.46
C MET A 130 1.36 -9.18 16.15
N THR A 131 0.10 -8.98 15.80
CA THR A 131 -0.42 -7.62 15.52
C THR A 131 -0.44 -6.74 16.77
N GLU A 132 -0.81 -7.28 17.92
CA GLU A 132 -0.79 -6.54 19.19
C GLU A 132 0.64 -6.17 19.61
N GLU A 133 1.60 -7.09 19.45
CA GLU A 133 3.02 -6.82 19.73
C GLU A 133 3.57 -5.72 18.79
N LEU A 134 3.21 -5.78 17.50
CA LEU A 134 3.67 -4.81 16.52
C LEU A 134 3.05 -3.42 16.77
N GLU A 135 1.78 -3.35 17.18
CA GLU A 135 1.10 -2.10 17.56
C GLU A 135 1.77 -1.47 18.78
N ALA A 136 2.06 -2.27 19.82
CA ALA A 136 2.78 -1.81 21.00
C ALA A 136 4.20 -1.31 20.66
N GLY A 137 4.91 -2.03 19.77
CA GLY A 137 6.22 -1.63 19.27
C GLY A 137 6.17 -0.31 18.49
N TYR A 138 5.17 -0.15 17.61
CA TYR A 138 4.96 1.06 16.84
C TYR A 138 4.69 2.28 17.74
N ASP A 139 3.79 2.14 18.71
CA ASP A 139 3.49 3.20 19.68
C ASP A 139 4.72 3.61 20.48
N LEU A 140 5.55 2.65 20.87
CA LEU A 140 6.82 2.93 21.54
C LEU A 140 7.76 3.73 20.64
N THR A 141 7.91 3.33 19.37
CA THR A 141 8.77 4.05 18.41
C THR A 141 8.29 5.47 18.11
N ILE A 142 6.98 5.70 18.06
CA ILE A 142 6.42 7.06 17.95
C ILE A 142 6.79 7.89 19.17
N LYS A 143 6.61 7.33 20.38
CA LYS A 143 6.92 8.05 21.62
C LYS A 143 8.40 8.40 21.70
N THR A 144 9.29 7.47 21.35
CA THR A 144 10.75 7.74 21.35
C THR A 144 11.13 8.74 20.25
N CYS A 145 10.55 8.65 19.06
CA CYS A 145 10.82 9.60 17.97
C CYS A 145 10.34 11.02 18.31
N THR A 146 9.14 11.15 18.89
CA THR A 146 8.62 12.45 19.33
C THR A 146 9.45 13.04 20.46
N GLN A 147 9.92 12.23 21.41
CA GLN A 147 10.82 12.67 22.47
C GLN A 147 12.19 13.07 21.91
N ALA A 148 12.77 12.28 21.01
CA ALA A 148 14.04 12.60 20.36
C ALA A 148 13.93 13.94 19.62
N ARG A 149 12.84 14.16 18.87
CA ARG A 149 12.61 15.44 18.17
C ARG A 149 12.49 16.63 19.12
N LYS A 150 11.83 16.46 20.27
CA LYS A 150 11.78 17.50 21.31
C LYS A 150 13.18 17.84 21.82
N LEU A 151 13.95 16.82 22.19
CA LEU A 151 15.33 17.00 22.67
C LEU A 151 16.22 17.66 21.60
N THR A 152 16.08 17.30 20.32
CA THR A 152 16.82 17.95 19.24
C THR A 152 16.47 19.42 19.10
N ASN A 153 15.19 19.79 19.25
CA ASN A 153 14.79 21.20 19.24
C ASN A 153 15.34 21.94 20.47
N GLU A 154 15.25 21.35 21.66
CA GLU A 154 15.81 21.92 22.89
C GLU A 154 17.34 22.12 22.78
N ILE A 155 18.06 21.20 22.14
CA ILE A 155 19.50 21.35 21.87
C ILE A 155 19.75 22.53 20.92
N ALA A 156 18.98 22.65 19.83
CA ALA A 156 19.13 23.76 18.90
C ALA A 156 18.84 25.12 19.55
N ASP A 157 17.82 25.19 20.42
CA ASP A 157 17.47 26.39 21.18
C ASP A 157 18.60 26.76 22.16
N LEU A 158 19.15 25.77 22.90
CA LEU A 158 20.29 25.97 23.79
C LEU A 158 21.56 26.38 23.06
N GLU A 159 21.81 25.82 21.87
CA GLU A 159 22.94 26.23 21.02
C GLU A 159 22.80 27.68 20.54
N LEU A 160 21.58 28.11 20.24
CA LEU A 160 21.27 29.49 19.89
C LEU A 160 21.49 30.42 21.07
N GLU A 161 20.95 30.10 22.25
CA GLU A 161 21.20 30.86 23.49
C GLU A 161 22.69 30.93 23.85
N LEU A 162 23.43 29.84 23.66
CA LEU A 162 24.86 29.79 23.95
C LEU A 162 25.66 30.64 22.96
N ASN A 163 25.26 30.68 21.69
CA ASN A 163 25.86 31.58 20.70
C ASN A 163 25.53 33.06 21.00
N GLU A 164 24.29 33.37 21.41
CA GLU A 164 23.92 34.70 21.88
C GLU A 164 24.72 35.12 23.12
N LEU A 165 24.85 34.23 24.11
CA LEU A 165 25.66 34.48 25.30
C LEU A 165 27.14 34.65 24.97
N LYS A 166 27.70 33.88 24.03
CA LYS A 166 29.09 34.08 23.56
C LYS A 166 29.26 35.43 22.86
N LEU A 167 28.29 35.86 22.07
CA LEU A 167 28.29 37.17 21.42
C LEU A 167 28.23 38.30 22.46
N ASN A 168 27.38 38.14 23.47
CA ASN A 168 27.21 39.12 24.55
C ASN A 168 28.37 39.11 25.57
N GLN A 169 29.09 37.99 25.72
CA GLN A 169 30.28 37.90 26.58
C GLN A 169 31.54 38.46 25.92
N THR A 170 31.58 38.59 24.59
CA THR A 170 32.65 39.34 23.92
C THR A 170 32.52 40.85 24.09
N GLU A 171 31.39 41.35 24.58
CA GLU A 171 31.18 42.75 24.96
C GLU A 171 31.39 42.95 26.47
N ASP A 172 32.61 42.67 26.95
CA ASP A 172 33.10 43.30 28.19
C ASP A 172 33.53 44.77 27.92
N ASP A 173 33.40 45.22 26.68
CA ASP A 173 33.56 46.61 26.27
C ASP A 173 32.23 47.36 26.43
N ALA A 174 31.81 47.54 27.68
CA ALA A 174 31.15 48.80 28.08
C ALA A 174 32.17 49.95 28.05
N ASP A 175 32.98 50.01 26.99
CA ASP A 175 33.83 51.15 26.70
C ASP A 175 32.89 52.29 26.40
N ARG A 176 33.02 53.36 27.18
CA ARG A 176 32.14 54.52 27.10
C ARG A 176 32.32 55.17 25.74
N MET A 177 31.52 54.75 24.76
CA MET A 177 31.46 55.37 23.45
C MET A 177 31.28 56.88 23.62
N THR A 178 32.17 57.63 22.99
CA THR A 178 32.05 59.07 22.91
C THR A 178 30.80 59.43 22.09
N ILE A 179 30.20 60.58 22.35
CA ILE A 179 28.98 61.04 21.66
C ILE A 179 29.15 60.97 20.14
N THR A 180 30.34 61.26 19.63
CA THR A 180 30.73 61.13 18.23
C THR A 180 30.61 59.71 17.67
N GLU A 181 31.08 58.70 18.40
CA GLU A 181 30.97 57.28 18.00
C GLU A 181 29.53 56.81 18.02
N VAL A 182 28.74 57.23 19.03
CA VAL A 182 27.29 56.96 19.09
C VAL A 182 26.57 57.59 17.88
N THR A 183 26.92 58.81 17.51
CA THR A 183 26.30 59.45 16.33
C THR A 183 26.68 58.75 15.02
N GLN A 184 27.91 58.26 14.89
CA GLN A 184 28.34 57.50 13.71
C GLN A 184 27.64 56.14 13.63
N MET A 185 27.62 55.38 14.73
CA MET A 185 26.84 54.14 14.85
C MET A 185 25.36 54.36 14.55
N ALA A 186 24.76 55.43 15.07
CA ALA A 186 23.36 55.77 14.79
C ALA A 186 23.12 56.03 13.30
N THR A 187 24.03 56.76 12.62
CA THR A 187 23.92 56.96 11.17
C THR A 187 24.15 55.67 10.38
N GLU A 188 25.03 54.78 10.84
CA GLU A 188 25.25 53.47 10.23
C GLU A 188 24.03 52.56 10.39
N TYR A 189 23.42 52.53 11.59
CA TYR A 189 22.16 51.82 11.82
C TYR A 189 21.00 52.40 11.03
N GLU A 190 20.93 53.72 10.87
CA GLU A 190 19.91 54.36 10.04
C GLU A 190 20.10 54.00 8.55
N ASN A 191 21.34 53.97 8.07
CA ASN A 191 21.66 53.49 6.73
C ASN A 191 21.34 51.99 6.55
N GLN A 192 21.62 51.16 7.55
CA GLN A 192 21.26 49.73 7.54
C GLN A 192 19.75 49.52 7.57
N LEU A 193 19.01 50.31 8.36
CA LEU A 193 17.54 50.29 8.39
C LEU A 193 16.95 50.73 7.05
N GLN A 194 17.53 51.74 6.40
CA GLN A 194 17.12 52.15 5.06
C GLN A 194 17.41 51.06 4.02
N GLU A 195 18.56 50.40 4.08
CA GLU A 195 18.91 49.29 3.20
C GLU A 195 18.00 48.07 3.44
N MET A 196 17.71 47.73 4.70
CA MET A 196 16.74 46.69 5.05
C MET A 196 15.34 47.03 4.56
N ASN A 197 14.89 48.29 4.70
CA ASN A 197 13.61 48.74 4.17
C ASN A 197 13.56 48.67 2.64
N LYS A 198 14.65 49.00 1.93
CA LYS A 198 14.74 48.82 0.48
C LYS A 198 14.64 47.36 0.09
N ARG A 199 15.34 46.46 0.79
CA ARG A 199 15.25 45.00 0.54
C ARG A 199 13.88 44.44 0.88
N LEU A 200 13.24 44.95 1.92
CA LEU A 200 11.90 44.55 2.33
C LEU A 200 10.86 45.00 1.28
N ALA A 201 10.98 46.22 0.76
CA ALA A 201 10.16 46.71 -0.34
C ALA A 201 10.39 45.91 -1.65
N ALA A 202 11.65 45.55 -1.95
CA ALA A 202 11.99 44.69 -3.08
C ALA A 202 11.43 43.27 -2.93
N ASN A 203 11.50 42.67 -1.73
CA ASN A 203 10.89 41.37 -1.45
C ASN A 203 9.36 41.45 -1.47
N GLN A 204 8.75 42.52 -0.98
CA GLN A 204 7.30 42.73 -1.04
C GLN A 204 6.79 42.84 -2.48
N SER A 205 7.60 43.32 -3.43
CA SER A 205 7.24 43.34 -4.86
C SER A 205 7.58 42.02 -5.58
N GLU A 206 8.66 41.34 -5.21
CA GLU A 206 9.07 40.06 -5.81
C GLU A 206 8.19 38.87 -5.38
N VAL A 207 7.75 38.82 -4.11
CA VAL A 207 6.88 37.74 -3.60
C VAL A 207 5.59 37.57 -4.42
N PRO A 208 4.79 38.61 -4.73
CA PRO A 208 3.62 38.46 -5.58
C PRO A 208 3.99 38.09 -7.02
N ARG A 209 5.13 38.55 -7.55
CA ARG A 209 5.63 38.17 -8.89
C ARG A 209 6.00 36.68 -8.97
N LEU A 210 6.64 36.15 -7.94
CA LEU A 210 6.97 34.73 -7.85
C LEU A 210 5.71 33.88 -7.65
N LYS A 211 4.76 34.35 -6.84
CA LYS A 211 3.46 33.68 -6.66
C LYS A 211 2.65 33.61 -7.96
N THR A 212 2.68 34.65 -8.81
CA THR A 212 2.01 34.59 -10.12
C THR A 212 2.73 33.67 -11.09
N LEU A 213 4.07 33.71 -11.11
CA LEU A 213 4.89 32.83 -11.95
C LEU A 213 4.68 31.35 -11.62
N HIS A 214 4.61 31.01 -10.32
CA HIS A 214 4.45 29.65 -9.82
C HIS A 214 2.98 29.33 -9.46
N SER A 215 2.03 30.11 -9.98
CA SER A 215 0.59 29.95 -9.65
C SER A 215 0.06 28.57 -10.02
N LYS A 216 0.57 27.98 -11.11
CA LYS A 216 0.18 26.62 -11.53
C LYS A 216 0.69 25.56 -10.56
N GLU A 217 1.96 25.63 -10.17
CA GLU A 217 2.58 24.69 -9.23
C GLU A 217 2.00 24.81 -7.82
N THR A 218 1.76 26.03 -7.34
CA THR A 218 1.08 26.24 -6.06
C THR A 218 -0.36 25.72 -6.08
N LYS A 219 -1.10 25.89 -7.18
CA LYS A 219 -2.42 25.27 -7.34
C LYS A 219 -2.37 23.75 -7.33
N VAL A 220 -1.38 23.13 -7.99
CA VAL A 220 -1.19 21.68 -7.97
C VAL A 220 -0.84 21.19 -6.55
N VAL A 221 0.04 21.90 -5.84
CA VAL A 221 0.38 21.56 -4.44
C VAL A 221 -0.83 21.69 -3.53
N GLU A 222 -1.64 22.74 -3.67
CA GLU A 222 -2.87 22.91 -2.89
C GLU A 222 -3.94 21.86 -3.26
N GLN A 223 -4.04 21.47 -4.53
CA GLN A 223 -4.87 20.35 -4.97
C GLN A 223 -4.41 19.04 -4.34
N LEU A 224 -3.10 18.73 -4.37
CA LEU A 224 -2.55 17.53 -3.75
C LEU A 224 -2.71 17.54 -2.22
N ARG A 225 -2.62 18.70 -1.56
CA ARG A 225 -2.93 18.84 -0.12
C ARG A 225 -4.41 18.56 0.17
N ALA A 226 -5.30 19.11 -0.65
CA ALA A 226 -6.73 18.86 -0.53
C ALA A 226 -7.08 17.39 -0.79
N GLU A 227 -6.53 16.78 -1.84
CA GLU A 227 -6.66 15.36 -2.16
C GLU A 227 -6.17 14.49 -1.01
N ARG A 228 -4.97 14.77 -0.48
CA ARG A 228 -4.44 14.08 0.70
C ARG A 228 -5.37 14.19 1.91
N HIS A 229 -5.88 15.39 2.21
CA HIS A 229 -6.80 15.58 3.32
C HIS A 229 -8.14 14.85 3.08
N THR A 230 -8.64 14.81 1.83
CA THR A 230 -9.84 14.04 1.50
C THR A 230 -9.63 12.54 1.63
N LEU A 231 -8.45 12.03 1.25
CA LEU A 231 -8.07 10.63 1.43
C LEU A 231 -7.93 10.28 2.92
N GLU A 232 -7.22 11.11 3.71
CA GLU A 232 -7.08 10.91 5.15
C GLU A 232 -8.45 10.97 5.87
N LYS A 233 -9.35 11.86 5.44
CA LYS A 233 -10.72 11.92 5.97
C LYS A 233 -11.55 10.72 5.55
N ALA A 234 -11.47 10.30 4.28
CA ALA A 234 -12.15 9.11 3.78
C ALA A 234 -11.65 7.83 4.45
N GLU A 235 -10.35 7.74 4.74
CA GLU A 235 -9.75 6.64 5.49
C GLU A 235 -10.18 6.68 6.97
N GLY A 236 -10.19 7.86 7.58
CA GLY A 236 -10.69 8.06 8.95
C GLY A 236 -12.17 7.70 9.10
N ASP A 237 -13.00 8.08 8.13
CA ASP A 237 -14.43 7.75 8.10
C ASP A 237 -14.65 6.28 7.73
N ARG A 238 -13.87 5.70 6.80
CA ARG A 238 -13.87 4.26 6.51
C ARG A 238 -13.47 3.46 7.75
N ARG A 239 -12.50 3.93 8.53
CA ARG A 239 -12.09 3.34 9.81
C ARG A 239 -13.26 3.37 10.79
N ARG A 240 -13.95 4.50 10.95
CA ARG A 240 -15.14 4.62 11.82
C ARG A 240 -16.30 3.73 11.37
N THR A 241 -16.58 3.66 10.07
CA THR A 241 -17.65 2.79 9.54
C THR A 241 -17.28 1.33 9.65
N LEU A 242 -16.01 0.96 9.41
CA LEU A 242 -15.51 -0.40 9.67
C LEU A 242 -15.61 -0.74 11.16
N THR A 243 -15.23 0.16 12.07
CA THR A 243 -15.42 -0.05 13.53
C THR A 243 -16.89 -0.23 13.90
N SER A 244 -17.82 0.43 13.22
CA SER A 244 -19.27 0.21 13.41
C SER A 244 -19.78 -1.10 12.80
N GLN A 245 -19.14 -1.60 11.73
CA GLN A 245 -19.44 -2.88 11.07
C GLN A 245 -18.69 -4.08 11.67
N ILE A 246 -17.71 -3.85 12.55
CA ILE A 246 -16.94 -4.87 13.31
C ILE A 246 -17.81 -5.67 14.31
N ARG A 247 -19.14 -5.45 14.32
CA ARG A 247 -20.08 -6.42 14.90
C ARG A 247 -20.26 -7.69 14.05
N GLY A 248 -19.72 -7.75 12.83
CA GLY A 248 -19.74 -8.93 11.96
C GLY A 248 -18.34 -9.44 11.60
N GLY A 249 -17.93 -10.56 12.22
CA GLY A 249 -16.96 -11.53 11.70
C GLY A 249 -15.47 -11.14 11.66
N THR A 250 -14.62 -12.06 12.12
CA THR A 250 -13.14 -12.02 12.05
C THR A 250 -12.60 -11.70 10.64
N LEU A 251 -13.24 -12.20 9.57
CA LEU A 251 -12.79 -12.02 8.19
C LEU A 251 -12.63 -10.54 7.80
N VAL A 252 -13.53 -9.67 8.28
CA VAL A 252 -13.49 -8.23 8.01
C VAL A 252 -12.29 -7.56 8.69
N LYS A 253 -11.90 -8.04 9.88
CA LYS A 253 -10.68 -7.57 10.57
C LYS A 253 -9.42 -7.97 9.81
N ILE A 254 -9.37 -9.20 9.30
CA ILE A 254 -8.25 -9.70 8.49
C ILE A 254 -8.14 -8.90 7.18
N GLU A 255 -9.24 -8.63 6.50
CA GLU A 255 -9.25 -7.81 5.29
C GLU A 255 -8.83 -6.37 5.55
N ALA A 256 -9.27 -5.78 6.66
CA ALA A 256 -8.81 -4.46 7.09
C ALA A 256 -7.30 -4.44 7.36
N GLY A 257 -6.77 -5.43 8.09
CA GLY A 257 -5.34 -5.60 8.35
C GLY A 257 -4.53 -5.78 7.06
N ARG A 258 -5.01 -6.61 6.13
CA ARG A 258 -4.39 -6.81 4.81
C ARG A 258 -4.35 -5.50 4.02
N THR A 259 -5.42 -4.73 4.06
CA THR A 259 -5.53 -3.46 3.32
C THR A 259 -4.58 -2.41 3.91
N TRP A 260 -4.53 -2.32 5.23
CA TRP A 260 -3.58 -1.46 5.95
C TRP A 260 -2.13 -1.83 5.62
N LEU A 261 -1.75 -3.11 5.73
CA LEU A 261 -0.40 -3.56 5.42
C LEU A 261 0.01 -3.25 3.98
N LYS A 262 -0.90 -3.43 3.02
CA LYS A 262 -0.68 -3.04 1.62
C LYS A 262 -0.48 -1.54 1.45
N SER A 263 -1.24 -0.72 2.16
CA SER A 263 -1.12 0.74 2.15
C SER A 263 0.24 1.18 2.71
N VAL A 264 0.58 0.72 3.91
CA VAL A 264 1.86 1.00 4.57
C VAL A 264 3.04 0.56 3.70
N ARG A 265 2.98 -0.66 3.16
CA ARG A 265 4.01 -1.16 2.23
C ARG A 265 4.21 -0.24 1.04
N ARG A 266 3.12 0.20 0.38
CA ARG A 266 3.22 1.12 -0.78
C ARG A 266 3.86 2.45 -0.40
N THR A 267 3.53 2.99 0.78
CA THR A 267 4.13 4.24 1.28
C THR A 267 5.64 4.07 1.51
N TYR A 268 6.07 2.94 2.08
CA TYR A 268 7.49 2.63 2.25
C TYR A 268 8.21 2.38 0.92
N GLU A 269 7.58 1.65 -0.01
CA GLU A 269 8.12 1.44 -1.36
C GLU A 269 8.31 2.79 -2.08
N ALA A 270 7.34 3.69 -1.98
CA ALA A 270 7.42 5.03 -2.56
C ALA A 270 8.49 5.92 -1.89
N SER A 271 8.63 5.87 -0.56
CA SER A 271 9.64 6.68 0.15
C SER A 271 11.07 6.21 -0.12
N LEU A 272 11.26 4.92 -0.36
CA LEU A 272 12.55 4.31 -0.71
C LEU A 272 12.83 4.28 -2.22
N GLY A 273 11.88 4.73 -3.06
CA GLY A 273 12.00 4.64 -4.51
C GLY A 273 12.06 3.21 -5.05
N ILE A 274 11.51 2.23 -4.31
CA ILE A 274 11.44 0.83 -4.70
C ILE A 274 10.25 0.65 -5.64
N SER A 275 10.49 0.21 -6.86
CA SER A 275 9.41 -0.06 -7.83
C SER A 275 8.89 -1.49 -7.74
N ALA A 276 9.75 -2.47 -7.43
CA ALA A 276 9.34 -3.86 -7.26
C ALA A 276 10.33 -4.67 -6.42
N ILE A 277 9.80 -5.67 -5.72
CA ILE A 277 10.58 -6.67 -4.99
C ILE A 277 10.19 -8.05 -5.50
N TYR A 278 11.17 -8.83 -5.97
CA TYR A 278 11.00 -10.20 -6.44
C TYR A 278 11.76 -11.18 -5.55
N PHE A 279 11.12 -12.32 -5.29
CA PHE A 279 11.62 -13.39 -4.45
C PHE A 279 11.90 -14.62 -5.32
N PHE A 280 13.13 -15.16 -5.27
CA PHE A 280 13.50 -16.37 -5.99
C PHE A 280 13.97 -17.45 -5.02
N GLY A 281 13.40 -18.65 -5.11
CA GLY A 281 13.78 -19.78 -4.26
C GLY A 281 12.77 -20.94 -4.30
N PRO A 282 13.09 -22.07 -3.65
CA PRO A 282 12.25 -23.27 -3.65
C PRO A 282 10.92 -23.08 -2.90
N THR A 283 10.85 -22.12 -1.96
CA THR A 283 9.63 -21.83 -1.18
C THR A 283 9.52 -20.32 -0.95
N ARG A 284 8.30 -19.76 -1.00
CA ARG A 284 8.05 -18.32 -0.73
C ARG A 284 8.41 -17.91 0.69
N SER A 285 8.37 -18.84 1.64
CA SER A 285 8.80 -18.65 3.03
C SER A 285 10.31 -18.68 3.22
N ARG A 286 11.07 -19.26 2.26
CA ARG A 286 12.53 -19.39 2.31
C ARG A 286 13.21 -19.08 0.97
N PRO A 287 13.13 -17.84 0.50
CA PRO A 287 13.74 -17.36 -0.74
C PRO A 287 15.27 -17.30 -0.69
N ASN A 288 15.94 -17.82 -1.73
CA ASN A 288 17.40 -17.85 -1.85
C ASN A 288 17.97 -16.53 -2.40
N LYS A 289 17.17 -15.78 -3.18
CA LYS A 289 17.56 -14.48 -3.73
C LYS A 289 16.45 -13.45 -3.61
N PHE A 290 16.82 -12.21 -3.33
CA PHE A 290 15.96 -11.02 -3.45
C PHE A 290 16.45 -10.16 -4.60
N HIS A 291 15.53 -9.72 -5.45
CA HIS A 291 15.79 -8.69 -6.43
C HIS A 291 14.93 -7.48 -6.06
N ILE A 292 15.58 -6.36 -5.77
CA ILE A 292 14.93 -5.10 -5.42
C ILE A 292 15.21 -4.14 -6.55
N LYS A 293 14.15 -3.75 -7.27
CA LYS A 293 14.23 -2.74 -8.33
C LYS A 293 13.98 -1.37 -7.73
N PHE A 294 14.88 -0.45 -8.00
CA PHE A 294 14.76 0.95 -7.64
C PHE A 294 14.50 1.77 -8.90
N THR A 295 13.59 2.72 -8.77
CA THR A 295 13.40 3.79 -9.75
C THR A 295 13.81 5.07 -9.05
N LEU A 296 15.06 5.49 -9.26
CA LEU A 296 15.54 6.79 -8.82
C LEU A 296 15.21 7.81 -9.92
N ARG A 297 15.34 9.11 -9.60
CA ARG A 297 14.98 10.20 -10.53
C ARG A 297 15.50 9.88 -11.94
N HIS A 298 14.60 9.96 -12.93
CA HIS A 298 14.86 9.56 -14.32
C HIS A 298 16.24 10.02 -14.79
N PRO A 299 17.10 9.15 -15.38
CA PRO A 299 16.84 7.78 -15.87
C PRO A 299 17.57 6.66 -15.10
N LEU A 300 17.85 6.82 -13.80
CA LEU A 300 18.60 5.82 -13.04
C LEU A 300 17.69 4.71 -12.50
N GLU A 301 17.64 3.59 -13.22
CA GLU A 301 17.08 2.32 -12.72
C GLU A 301 18.20 1.40 -12.23
N GLY A 302 18.05 0.85 -11.03
CA GLY A 302 19.02 -0.06 -10.44
C GLY A 302 18.33 -1.30 -9.87
N THR A 303 18.89 -2.48 -10.08
CA THR A 303 18.37 -3.72 -9.48
C THR A 303 19.40 -4.28 -8.51
N LEU A 304 19.13 -4.23 -7.20
CA LEU A 304 19.96 -4.88 -6.19
C LEU A 304 19.56 -6.34 -6.05
N VAL A 305 20.54 -7.23 -6.23
CA VAL A 305 20.40 -8.67 -6.04
C VAL A 305 21.08 -9.05 -4.73
N VAL A 306 20.32 -9.58 -3.79
CA VAL A 306 20.80 -10.09 -2.49
C VAL A 306 20.68 -11.60 -2.46
N ASN A 307 21.77 -12.31 -2.21
CA ASN A 307 21.81 -13.77 -2.10
C ASN A 307 21.90 -14.18 -0.64
N PHE A 308 21.10 -15.16 -0.26
CA PHE A 308 21.08 -15.70 1.10
C PHE A 308 21.66 -17.11 1.15
N LYS A 309 22.33 -17.42 2.27
CA LYS A 309 22.78 -18.78 2.60
C LYS A 309 22.34 -19.15 4.02
N ASP A 310 22.11 -20.44 4.21
CA ASP A 310 21.78 -21.00 5.52
C ASP A 310 23.07 -21.21 6.31
N SER A 311 23.10 -20.72 7.56
CA SER A 311 24.17 -21.03 8.48
C SER A 311 24.02 -22.49 8.94
N PRO A 312 25.04 -23.35 8.74
CA PRO A 312 24.97 -24.75 9.12
C PRO A 312 24.88 -24.98 10.63
N LEU A 313 25.18 -23.96 11.44
CA LEU A 313 25.27 -24.05 12.91
C LEU A 313 24.02 -23.58 13.64
N SER A 314 23.31 -22.58 13.10
CA SER A 314 22.21 -21.89 13.79
C SER A 314 20.85 -22.06 13.11
N GLY A 315 20.81 -22.63 11.90
CA GLY A 315 19.57 -22.69 11.10
C GLY A 315 19.05 -21.31 10.67
N THR A 316 19.78 -20.24 11.00
CA THR A 316 19.49 -18.86 10.61
C THR A 316 20.11 -18.56 9.25
N ARG A 317 19.38 -17.79 8.45
CA ARG A 317 19.79 -17.42 7.10
C ARG A 317 20.49 -16.06 7.14
N TYR A 318 21.65 -15.97 6.53
CA TYR A 318 22.47 -14.75 6.51
C TYR A 318 22.68 -14.26 5.08
N ILE A 319 22.99 -12.98 4.94
CA ILE A 319 23.30 -12.39 3.63
C ILE A 319 24.67 -12.91 3.21
N SER A 320 24.73 -13.60 2.07
CA SER A 320 25.97 -14.20 1.56
C SER A 320 26.69 -13.30 0.56
N SER A 321 25.93 -12.56 -0.24
CA SER A 321 26.45 -11.55 -1.17
C SER A 321 25.33 -10.62 -1.60
N ALA A 322 25.69 -9.40 -1.99
CA ALA A 322 24.79 -8.47 -2.64
C ALA A 322 25.54 -7.68 -3.73
N TYR A 323 24.88 -7.44 -4.87
CA TYR A 323 25.44 -6.72 -6.01
C TYR A 323 24.35 -6.02 -6.81
N LEU A 324 24.73 -5.01 -7.60
CA LEU A 324 23.82 -4.38 -8.56
C LEU A 324 23.86 -5.13 -9.89
N ASP A 325 22.71 -5.63 -10.33
CA ASP A 325 22.54 -6.24 -11.64
C ASP A 325 22.57 -5.14 -12.72
N GLN A 326 23.30 -5.41 -13.80
CA GLN A 326 23.46 -4.52 -14.97
C GLN A 326 24.12 -3.15 -14.70
N SER A 327 24.81 -2.98 -13.57
CA SER A 327 25.59 -1.77 -13.28
C SER A 327 27.09 -1.99 -13.44
N SER A 328 27.80 -1.02 -14.02
CA SER A 328 29.28 -0.99 -14.07
C SER A 328 29.91 -0.43 -12.79
N GLN A 329 29.09 -0.01 -11.82
CA GLN A 329 29.53 0.57 -10.55
C GLN A 329 29.89 -0.54 -9.56
N ASP A 330 31.06 -0.43 -8.94
CA ASP A 330 31.45 -1.32 -7.86
C ASP A 330 30.79 -0.91 -6.53
N VAL A 331 29.84 -1.72 -6.07
CA VAL A 331 29.14 -1.54 -4.78
C VAL A 331 29.71 -2.38 -3.65
N GLU A 332 30.71 -3.22 -3.93
CA GLU A 332 31.36 -4.07 -2.93
C GLU A 332 31.86 -3.32 -1.68
N PRO A 333 32.46 -2.11 -1.75
CA PRO A 333 32.90 -1.39 -0.54
C PRO A 333 31.75 -0.92 0.34
N ILE A 334 30.56 -0.71 -0.23
CA ILE A 334 29.37 -0.23 0.47
C ILE A 334 28.63 -1.40 1.09
N VAL A 335 28.58 -2.53 0.38
CA VAL A 335 27.77 -3.69 0.74
C VAL A 335 28.47 -4.58 1.78
N LYS A 336 29.81 -4.71 1.72
CA LYS A 336 30.63 -5.53 2.65
C LYS A 336 30.33 -5.35 4.15
N PRO A 337 30.26 -4.13 4.71
CA PRO A 337 29.98 -3.95 6.14
C PRO A 337 28.60 -4.51 6.53
N PHE A 338 27.59 -4.30 5.69
CA PHE A 338 26.21 -4.75 5.99
C PHE A 338 26.00 -6.26 5.74
N ILE A 339 26.80 -6.89 4.87
CA ILE A 339 26.84 -8.36 4.76
C ILE A 339 27.32 -8.98 6.07
N ALA A 340 28.36 -8.42 6.69
CA ALA A 340 28.93 -8.94 7.93
C ALA A 340 27.94 -8.86 9.10
N GLU A 341 27.15 -7.79 9.16
CA GLU A 341 26.12 -7.57 10.18
C GLU A 341 24.78 -8.27 9.85
N SER A 342 24.62 -8.77 8.61
CA SER A 342 23.36 -9.33 8.09
C SER A 342 22.15 -8.38 8.21
N ASP A 343 22.39 -7.07 8.16
CA ASP A 343 21.33 -6.05 8.19
C ASP A 343 20.88 -5.69 6.76
N LEU A 344 19.76 -6.28 6.35
CA LEU A 344 19.16 -6.02 5.04
C LEU A 344 18.63 -4.58 4.91
N THR A 345 18.13 -3.99 5.98
CA THR A 345 17.47 -2.67 5.93
C THR A 345 18.51 -1.59 5.72
N SER A 346 19.59 -1.63 6.50
CA SER A 346 20.72 -0.71 6.35
C SER A 346 21.44 -0.91 5.02
N LEU A 347 21.56 -2.16 4.53
CA LEU A 347 22.08 -2.46 3.20
C LEU A 347 21.29 -1.75 2.09
N ILE A 348 19.96 -1.87 2.12
CA ILE A 348 19.09 -1.24 1.11
C ILE A 348 19.23 0.29 1.17
N GLY A 349 19.22 0.88 2.37
CA GLY A 349 19.41 2.32 2.55
C GLY A 349 20.76 2.83 2.03
N ALA A 350 21.84 2.10 2.31
CA ALA A 350 23.19 2.46 1.84
C ALA A 350 23.32 2.40 0.31
N VAL A 351 22.72 1.39 -0.33
CA VAL A 351 22.72 1.25 -1.80
C VAL A 351 21.87 2.36 -2.45
N ILE A 352 20.71 2.69 -1.88
CA ILE A 352 19.88 3.81 -2.37
C ILE A 352 20.65 5.13 -2.28
N HIS A 353 21.29 5.41 -1.13
CA HIS A 353 22.06 6.63 -0.95
C HIS A 353 23.22 6.72 -1.94
N PHE A 354 23.94 5.63 -2.15
CA PHE A 354 25.00 5.56 -3.16
C PHE A 354 24.48 5.83 -4.58
N LEU A 355 23.39 5.16 -4.98
CA LEU A 355 22.79 5.37 -6.29
C LEU A 355 22.24 6.80 -6.47
N GLY A 356 21.83 7.47 -5.40
CA GLY A 356 21.40 8.87 -5.43
C GLY A 356 22.54 9.90 -5.51
N GLN A 357 23.79 9.48 -5.28
CA GLN A 357 24.99 10.32 -5.45
C GLN A 357 25.60 10.23 -6.84
N LEU A 358 25.17 9.23 -7.64
CA LEU A 358 25.53 9.06 -9.05
C LEU A 358 24.63 9.93 -9.93
#